data_AF-A0A7I7SQJ5-F1
#
_entry.id   AF-A0A7I7SQJ5-F1
#
_cell.length_a   1.000
_cell.length_b   1.000
_cell.length_c   1.000
_cell.angle_alpha   90.00
_cell.angle_beta   90.00
_cell.angle_gamma   90.00
#
_symmetry.space_group_name_H-M   'P 1'
#
loop_
_entity.id
_entity.type
_entity.pdbx_description
1 polymer ?
#
loop_
_entity_poly.entity_id
_entity_poly.type
_entity_poly.pdbx_seq_one_letter_code
_entity_poly.pdbx_strand_id
1 'polypeptide(L)'
;MPDKLSVNVEGVDASATQVQGHGDDFAAGHSAAATRIWAAHGGWAGQSAQSLGAWAATLGKRAEALVTNVDDHGQHLHTTARTFAVTEERRADKLADVYRG
;
A
#
# COMPACT_ATOMS: atom_id res chain seq x y z
N MET A 1 -11.97 -32.99 -13.13
CA MET A 1 -10.70 -32.25 -13.28
C MET A 1 -10.69 -31.24 -12.14
N PRO A 2 -9.80 -31.32 -11.14
CA PRO A 2 -9.72 -30.25 -10.15
C PRO A 2 -9.32 -28.97 -10.89
N ASP A 3 -10.09 -27.88 -10.71
CA ASP A 3 -9.75 -26.58 -11.26
C ASP A 3 -8.32 -26.25 -10.88
N LYS A 4 -7.45 -26.12 -11.88
CA LYS A 4 -6.08 -25.68 -11.65
C LYS A 4 -6.21 -24.24 -11.14
N LEU A 5 -6.01 -24.04 -9.84
CA LEU A 5 -5.85 -22.71 -9.24
C LEU A 5 -4.64 -22.03 -9.90
N SER A 6 -4.85 -21.41 -11.07
CA SER A 6 -3.88 -20.54 -11.72
C SER A 6 -4.03 -19.17 -11.09
N VAL A 7 -3.07 -18.77 -10.27
CA VAL A 7 -3.01 -17.40 -9.76
C VAL A 7 -2.75 -16.48 -10.94
N ASN A 8 -3.59 -15.46 -11.12
CA ASN A 8 -3.35 -14.38 -12.07
C ASN A 8 -2.24 -13.46 -11.53
N VAL A 9 -0.98 -13.85 -11.76
CA VAL A 9 0.20 -13.12 -11.27
C VAL A 9 0.22 -11.68 -11.79
N GLU A 10 -0.14 -11.47 -13.05
CA GLU A 10 -0.24 -10.13 -13.66
C GLU A 10 -1.30 -9.27 -12.96
N GLY A 11 -2.45 -9.86 -12.60
CA GLY A 11 -3.48 -9.19 -11.82
C GLY A 11 -3.04 -8.81 -10.41
N VAL A 12 -2.23 -9.64 -9.75
CA VAL A 12 -1.67 -9.34 -8.42
C VAL A 12 -0.62 -8.21 -8.52
N ASP A 13 0.23 -8.23 -9.54
CA ASP A 13 1.25 -7.20 -9.77
C ASP A 13 0.63 -5.84 -10.14
N ALA A 14 -0.39 -5.86 -11.00
CA ALA A 14 -1.19 -4.67 -11.32
C ALA A 14 -1.89 -4.11 -10.08
N SER A 15 -2.44 -4.99 -9.22
CA SER A 15 -3.06 -4.58 -7.96
C SER A 15 -2.04 -3.98 -6.99
N ALA A 16 -0.84 -4.54 -6.91
CA ALA A 16 0.25 -4.01 -6.09
C ALA A 16 0.63 -2.59 -6.52
N THR A 17 0.80 -2.39 -7.84
CA THR A 17 1.09 -1.07 -8.43
C THR A 17 -0.03 -0.06 -8.13
N GLN A 18 -1.29 -0.48 -8.24
CA GLN A 18 -2.43 0.39 -8.01
C GLN A 18 -2.59 0.79 -6.54
N VAL A 19 -2.35 -0.16 -5.61
CA VAL A 19 -2.32 0.11 -4.16
C VAL A 19 -1.23 1.11 -3.81
N GLN A 20 -0.02 0.97 -4.38
CA GLN A 20 1.06 1.92 -4.17
C GLN A 20 0.69 3.32 -4.67
N GLY A 21 0.14 3.42 -5.89
CA GLY A 21 -0.32 4.71 -6.43
C GLY A 21 -1.38 5.39 -5.55
N HIS A 22 -2.35 4.64 -5.04
CA HIS A 22 -3.33 5.18 -4.07
C HIS A 22 -2.67 5.63 -2.75
N GLY A 23 -1.62 4.93 -2.30
CA GLY A 23 -0.82 5.32 -1.14
C GLY A 23 -0.10 6.65 -1.34
N ASP A 24 0.55 6.81 -2.49
CA ASP A 24 1.25 8.04 -2.88
C ASP A 24 0.29 9.23 -2.96
N ASP A 25 -0.86 9.05 -3.61
CA ASP A 25 -1.89 10.09 -3.73
C ASP A 25 -2.46 10.49 -2.35
N PHE A 26 -2.71 9.51 -1.48
CA PHE A 26 -3.16 9.75 -0.11
C PHE A 26 -2.10 10.52 0.69
N ALA A 27 -0.83 10.12 0.60
CA ALA A 27 0.29 10.77 1.27
C ALA A 27 0.41 12.23 0.84
N ALA A 28 0.37 12.49 -0.47
CA ALA A 28 0.44 13.83 -1.03
C ALA A 28 -0.75 14.71 -0.61
N GLY A 29 -1.96 14.18 -0.74
CA GLY A 29 -3.19 14.88 -0.35
C GLY A 29 -3.22 15.21 1.14
N HIS A 30 -2.82 14.26 1.99
CA HIS A 30 -2.78 14.46 3.42
C HIS A 30 -1.69 15.45 3.85
N SER A 31 -0.49 15.35 3.30
CA SER A 31 0.60 16.31 3.56
C SER A 31 0.15 17.74 3.21
N ALA A 32 -0.47 17.92 2.05
CA ALA A 32 -1.01 19.22 1.64
C ALA A 32 -2.12 19.72 2.58
N ALA A 33 -3.00 18.84 3.07
CA ALA A 33 -4.02 19.21 4.06
C ALA A 33 -3.39 19.62 5.39
N ALA A 34 -2.42 18.85 5.89
CA ALA A 34 -1.69 19.14 7.12
C ALA A 34 -0.96 20.49 7.05
N THR A 35 -0.31 20.80 5.91
CA THR A 35 0.32 22.12 5.69
C THR A 35 -0.70 23.26 5.76
N ARG A 36 -1.88 23.11 5.15
CA ARG A 36 -2.94 24.14 5.21
C ARG A 36 -3.46 24.35 6.64
N ILE A 37 -3.64 23.26 7.39
CA ILE A 37 -4.06 23.32 8.79
C ILE A 37 -3.01 24.05 9.64
N TRP A 38 -1.73 23.71 9.47
CA TRP A 38 -0.63 24.40 10.15
C TRP A 38 -0.52 25.87 9.76
N ALA A 39 -0.72 26.22 8.49
CA ALA A 39 -0.72 27.61 8.06
C ALA A 39 -1.86 28.42 8.69
N ALA A 40 -3.03 27.80 8.90
CA ALA A 40 -4.16 28.43 9.57
C ALA A 40 -3.97 28.60 11.09
N HIS A 41 -3.03 27.86 11.70
CA HIS A 41 -2.78 27.84 13.14
C HIS A 41 -2.51 29.25 13.73
N GLY A 42 -1.82 30.11 12.98
CA GLY A 42 -1.52 31.49 13.41
C GLY A 42 -2.75 32.38 13.60
N GLY A 43 -3.91 31.98 13.06
CA GLY A 43 -5.18 32.70 13.22
C GLY A 43 -6.07 32.16 14.35
N TRP A 44 -5.67 31.08 15.03
CA TRP A 44 -6.46 30.48 16.10
C TRP A 44 -6.17 31.17 17.44
N ALA A 45 -7.20 31.35 18.28
CA ALA A 45 -7.06 31.98 19.59
C ALA A 45 -7.66 31.13 20.72
N GLY A 46 -7.07 31.26 21.91
CA GLY A 46 -7.59 30.68 23.15
C GLY A 46 -7.53 29.15 23.21
N GLN A 47 -8.41 28.56 24.03
CA GLN A 47 -8.43 27.13 24.32
C GLN A 47 -8.76 26.28 23.08
N SER A 48 -9.55 26.80 22.15
CA SER A 48 -9.84 26.14 20.88
C SER A 48 -8.61 26.01 19.99
N ALA A 49 -7.66 26.95 20.04
CA ALA A 49 -6.40 26.87 19.29
C ALA A 49 -5.55 25.67 19.78
N GLN A 50 -5.45 25.49 21.10
CA GLN A 50 -4.69 24.38 21.69
C GLN A 50 -5.31 23.03 21.30
N SER A 51 -6.64 22.91 21.38
CA SER A 51 -7.37 21.71 20.98
C SER A 51 -7.20 21.41 19.49
N LEU A 52 -7.28 22.42 18.63
CA LEU A 52 -7.07 22.26 17.19
C LEU A 52 -5.62 21.89 16.85
N GLY A 53 -4.63 22.44 17.55
CA GLY A 53 -3.23 22.06 17.40
C GLY A 53 -2.98 20.61 17.80
N ALA A 54 -3.55 20.15 18.92
CA ALA A 54 -3.47 18.76 19.37
C ALA A 54 -4.17 17.80 18.38
N TRP A 55 -5.33 18.21 17.86
CA TRP A 55 -6.04 17.46 16.82
C TRP A 55 -5.22 17.37 15.53
N ALA A 56 -4.63 18.47 15.05
CA ALA A 56 -3.80 18.50 13.85
C ALA A 56 -2.58 17.60 13.98
N ALA A 57 -1.90 17.60 15.14
CA ALA A 57 -0.78 16.70 15.43
C ALA A 57 -1.21 15.22 15.44
N THR A 58 -2.39 14.92 15.98
CA THR A 58 -2.95 13.56 15.98
C THR A 58 -3.29 13.10 14.57
N LEU A 59 -3.86 13.98 13.76
CA LEU A 59 -4.18 13.72 12.36
C LEU A 59 -2.90 13.40 11.56
N GLY A 60 -1.83 14.17 11.75
CA GLY A 60 -0.51 13.91 11.17
C GLY A 60 0.00 12.50 11.44
N LYS A 61 0.05 12.09 12.72
CA LYS A 61 0.50 10.74 13.12
C LYS A 61 -0.34 9.62 12.50
N ARG A 62 -1.66 9.81 12.42
CA ARG A 62 -2.58 8.80 11.85
C ARG A 62 -2.36 8.62 10.35
N ALA A 63 -2.08 9.71 9.64
CA ALA A 63 -1.81 9.62 8.22
C ALA A 63 -0.44 9.00 7.91
N GLU A 64 0.60 9.35 8.67
CA GLU A 64 1.89 8.66 8.58
C GLU A 64 1.71 7.15 8.75
N ALA A 65 0.97 6.73 9.79
CA ALA A 65 0.67 5.32 10.00
C ALA A 65 -0.12 4.69 8.84
N LEU A 66 -1.08 5.41 8.25
CA LEU A 66 -1.84 4.90 7.11
C LEU A 66 -0.98 4.75 5.86
N VAL A 67 -0.11 5.72 5.56
CA VAL A 67 0.82 5.65 4.42
C VAL A 67 1.73 4.44 4.58
N THR A 68 2.35 4.26 5.74
CA THR A 68 3.18 3.09 6.04
C THR A 68 2.41 1.78 5.83
N ASN A 69 1.17 1.69 6.32
CA ASN A 69 0.36 0.48 6.14
C ASN A 69 0.04 0.20 4.65
N VAL A 70 -0.21 1.24 3.85
CA VAL A 70 -0.48 1.08 2.41
C VAL A 70 0.78 0.65 1.66
N ASP A 71 1.94 1.24 1.98
CA ASP A 71 3.23 0.86 1.43
C ASP A 71 3.57 -0.60 1.75
N ASP A 72 3.41 -1.01 3.02
CA ASP A 72 3.61 -2.38 3.48
C ASP A 72 2.67 -3.35 2.73
N HIS A 73 1.42 -2.96 2.51
CA HIS A 73 0.46 -3.77 1.77
C HIS A 73 0.87 -3.94 0.30
N GLY A 74 1.29 -2.86 -0.36
CA GLY A 74 1.81 -2.90 -1.73
C GLY A 74 3.03 -3.81 -1.85
N GLN A 75 3.99 -3.70 -0.92
CA GLN A 75 5.17 -4.58 -0.87
C GLN A 75 4.81 -6.05 -0.64
N HIS A 76 3.80 -6.33 0.19
CA HIS A 76 3.33 -7.69 0.42
C HIS A 76 2.73 -8.30 -0.85
N LEU A 77 1.95 -7.53 -1.62
CA LEU A 77 1.39 -7.97 -2.88
C LEU A 77 2.48 -8.26 -3.92
N HIS A 78 3.49 -7.37 -4.05
CA HIS A 78 4.67 -7.60 -4.89
C HIS A 78 5.42 -8.88 -4.52
N THR A 79 5.65 -9.08 -3.22
CA THR A 79 6.32 -10.28 -2.70
C THR A 79 5.52 -11.55 -3.00
N THR A 80 4.20 -11.47 -2.87
CA THR A 80 3.28 -12.57 -3.15
C THR A 80 3.28 -12.92 -4.63
N ALA A 81 3.16 -11.94 -5.52
CA ALA A 81 3.20 -12.14 -6.97
C ALA A 81 4.50 -12.84 -7.40
N ARG A 82 5.66 -12.35 -6.91
CA ARG A 82 6.96 -12.96 -7.18
C ARG A 82 7.06 -14.39 -6.69
N THR A 83 6.57 -14.67 -5.48
CA THR A 83 6.61 -16.01 -4.89
C THR A 83 5.77 -17.01 -5.70
N PHE A 84 4.59 -16.58 -6.17
CA PHE A 84 3.75 -17.40 -7.04
C PHE A 84 4.42 -17.67 -8.39
N ALA A 85 5.00 -16.65 -9.02
CA ALA A 85 5.69 -16.79 -10.31
C ALA A 85 6.82 -17.85 -10.23
N VAL A 86 7.70 -17.73 -9.23
CA VAL A 86 8.81 -18.69 -9.01
C VAL A 86 8.29 -20.10 -8.73
N THR A 87 7.18 -20.21 -8.00
CA THR A 87 6.61 -21.52 -7.67
C THR A 87 6.00 -22.21 -8.89
N GLU A 88 5.33 -21.47 -9.78
CA GLU A 88 4.75 -22.03 -10.99
C GLU A 88 5.82 -22.40 -12.03
N GLU A 89 6.88 -21.59 -12.18
CA GLU A 89 8.04 -21.92 -13.02
C GLU A 89 8.67 -23.27 -12.60
N ARG A 90 8.96 -23.43 -11.30
CA ARG A 90 9.50 -24.68 -10.76
C ARG A 90 8.56 -25.89 -10.94
N ARG A 91 7.24 -25.67 -10.93
CA ARG A 91 6.26 -26.74 -11.19
C ARG A 91 6.24 -27.11 -12.66
N ALA A 92 6.31 -26.13 -13.56
CA ALA A 92 6.37 -26.34 -15.00
C ALA A 92 7.65 -27.12 -15.39
N ASP A 93 8.80 -26.77 -14.82
CA ASP A 93 10.06 -27.48 -15.06
C ASP A 93 9.99 -28.95 -14.63
N LYS A 94 9.46 -29.21 -13.43
CA LYS A 94 9.27 -30.59 -12.93
C LYS A 94 8.31 -31.39 -13.81
N LEU A 95 7.24 -30.77 -14.30
CA LEU A 95 6.32 -31.41 -15.24
C LEU A 95 7.02 -31.72 -16.57
N ALA A 96 7.78 -30.77 -17.12
CA ALA A 96 8.52 -30.96 -18.36
C ALA A 96 9.58 -32.07 -18.24
N ASP A 97 10.21 -32.22 -17.08
CA ASP A 97 11.15 -33.31 -16.79
C ASP A 97 10.45 -34.67 -16.79
N VAL A 98 9.29 -34.80 -16.11
CA VAL A 98 8.47 -36.02 -16.11
C VAL A 98 7.99 -36.40 -17.52
N TYR A 99 7.65 -35.43 -18.37
CA TYR A 99 7.21 -35.72 -19.74
C TYR A 99 8.36 -36.02 -20.72
N ARG A 100 9.62 -35.76 -20.36
CA ARG A 100 10.80 -36.06 -21.19
C ARG A 100 11.47 -37.40 -20.86
N GLY A 101 11.24 -37.95 -19.66
CA GLY A 101 11.75 -39.26 -19.23
C GLY A 101 10.78 -40.39 -19.56
#